data_AF-A0A9D1USP8-F1
#
_entry.id   AF-A0A9D1USP8-F1
#
_cell.length_a   1.000
_cell.length_b   1.000
_cell.length_c   1.000
_cell.angle_alpha   90.00
_cell.angle_beta   90.00
_cell.angle_gamma   90.00
#
_symmetry.space_group_name_H-M   'P 1'
#
loop_
_entity.id
_entity.type
_entity.pdbx_description
1 polymer ?
#
loop_
_entity_poly.entity_id
_entity_poly.type
_entity_poly.pdbx_seq_one_letter_code
_entity_poly.pdbx_strand_id
1 'polypeptide(L)'
;TPTTLSTSFSEGMRSVLEGAIIVGVARSVAVILEDGRILDTIVYALGQAVSGMPPALSAIGMLVVQTLFNFLVPSGSGQAVVTMPIMAPLADLLEVTRQTAVLAFQLGDGPTNLLYPTSGYFMAALAIGGVRWERWVKFYFPLFVIWFGVACAFLIFAQVTGWS
;
A
#
# COMPACT_ATOMS: atom_id res chain seq x y z
N THR A 1 -43.13 0.47 -1.89
CA THR A 1 -43.64 1.60 -2.70
C THR A 1 -42.48 2.45 -3.22
N PRO A 2 -42.69 3.33 -4.22
CA PRO A 2 -41.65 4.25 -4.70
C PRO A 2 -41.05 5.13 -3.58
N THR A 3 -41.86 5.47 -2.58
CA THR A 3 -41.46 6.26 -1.40
C THR A 3 -40.52 5.51 -0.46
N THR A 4 -40.73 4.21 -0.21
CA THR A 4 -39.76 3.38 0.56
C THR A 4 -38.43 3.23 -0.16
N LEU A 5 -38.43 3.12 -1.50
CA LEU A 5 -37.19 3.05 -2.28
C LEU A 5 -36.38 4.35 -2.17
N SER A 6 -37.04 5.50 -2.32
CA SER A 6 -36.38 6.81 -2.21
C SER A 6 -35.82 7.08 -0.81
N THR A 7 -36.57 6.72 0.23
CA THR A 7 -36.14 6.91 1.63
C THR A 7 -34.97 5.98 2.00
N SER A 8 -35.07 4.68 1.70
CA SER A 8 -33.96 3.74 1.94
C SER A 8 -32.70 4.09 1.14
N PHE A 9 -32.83 4.59 -0.08
CA PHE A 9 -31.68 5.07 -0.86
C PHE A 9 -31.02 6.30 -0.22
N SER A 10 -31.82 7.28 0.22
CA SER A 10 -31.31 8.49 0.88
C SER A 10 -30.61 8.15 2.21
N GLU A 11 -31.13 7.16 2.94
CA GLU A 11 -30.55 6.67 4.19
C GLU A 11 -29.22 5.95 3.96
N GLY A 12 -29.13 5.11 2.92
CA GLY A 12 -27.88 4.50 2.49
C GLY A 12 -26.83 5.54 2.09
N MET A 13 -27.21 6.57 1.33
CA MET A 13 -26.28 7.66 0.97
C MET A 13 -25.74 8.40 2.20
N ARG A 14 -26.59 8.65 3.21
CA ARG A 14 -26.15 9.28 4.47
C ARG A 14 -25.08 8.46 5.20
N SER A 15 -25.25 7.13 5.26
CA SER A 15 -24.27 6.26 5.93
C SER A 15 -22.89 6.23 5.23
N VAL A 16 -22.85 6.46 3.92
CA VAL A 16 -21.59 6.45 3.14
C VAL A 16 -20.93 7.83 3.14
N LEU A 17 -21.71 8.91 3.25
CA LEU A 17 -21.21 10.29 3.11
C LEU A 17 -20.12 10.65 4.13
N GLU A 18 -20.27 10.23 5.39
CA GLU A 18 -19.27 10.49 6.42
C GLU A 18 -17.92 9.84 6.09
N GLY A 19 -17.94 8.58 5.67
CA GLY A 19 -16.74 7.87 5.22
C GLY A 19 -16.15 8.48 3.94
N ALA A 20 -16.99 8.87 2.99
CA ALA A 20 -16.56 9.45 1.72
C ALA A 20 -15.82 10.79 1.90
N ILE A 21 -16.25 11.65 2.83
CA ILE A 21 -15.56 12.92 3.11
C ILE A 21 -14.16 12.66 3.69
N ILE A 22 -14.05 11.73 4.65
CA ILE A 22 -12.76 11.36 5.25
C ILE A 22 -11.81 10.79 4.19
N VAL A 23 -12.31 9.94 3.30
CA VAL A 23 -11.55 9.38 2.18
C VAL A 23 -11.10 10.47 1.21
N GLY A 24 -11.97 11.43 0.88
CA GLY A 24 -11.63 12.54 -0.01
C GLY A 24 -10.48 13.39 0.53
N VAL A 25 -10.51 13.70 1.83
CA VAL A 25 -9.42 14.42 2.51
C VAL A 25 -8.14 13.59 2.53
N ALA A 26 -8.22 12.32 2.92
CA ALA A 26 -7.06 11.42 2.95
C ALA A 26 -6.41 11.28 1.56
N ARG A 27 -7.22 11.15 0.49
CA ARG A 27 -6.71 11.03 -0.89
C ARG A 27 -6.13 12.34 -1.41
N SER A 28 -6.62 13.50 -0.97
CA SER A 28 -6.09 14.80 -1.40
C SER A 28 -4.61 14.97 -1.09
N VAL A 29 -4.14 14.44 0.06
CA VAL A 29 -2.71 14.48 0.43
C VAL A 29 -1.86 13.72 -0.60
N ALA A 30 -2.30 12.53 -1.00
CA ALA A 30 -1.63 11.72 -2.02
C ALA A 30 -1.51 12.48 -3.35
N VAL A 31 -2.62 13.08 -3.79
CA VAL A 31 -2.68 13.84 -5.06
C VAL A 31 -1.75 15.05 -5.02
N ILE A 32 -1.71 15.79 -3.90
CA ILE A 32 -0.81 16.94 -3.75
C ILE A 32 0.67 16.52 -3.81
N LEU A 33 1.03 15.39 -3.20
CA LEU A 33 2.41 14.87 -3.23
C LEU A 33 2.83 14.43 -4.64
N GLU A 34 1.89 13.83 -5.38
CA GLU A 34 2.04 13.42 -6.77
C GLU A 34 2.23 14.62 -7.70
N ASP A 35 1.29 15.57 -7.69
CA ASP A 35 1.33 16.79 -8.50
C ASP A 35 2.52 17.68 -8.14
N GLY A 36 2.93 17.68 -6.87
CA GLY A 36 4.09 18.42 -6.37
C GLY A 36 5.44 17.81 -6.74
N ARG A 37 5.49 16.65 -7.41
CA ARG A 37 6.73 15.89 -7.72
C ARG A 37 7.59 15.57 -6.48
N ILE A 38 6.94 15.43 -5.32
CA ILE A 38 7.62 15.12 -4.06
C ILE A 38 7.86 13.61 -3.93
N LEU A 39 6.99 12.80 -4.55
CA LEU A 39 7.06 11.33 -4.50
C LEU A 39 8.41 10.80 -4.98
N ASP A 40 8.95 11.33 -6.07
CA ASP A 40 10.25 10.90 -6.62
C ASP A 40 11.40 11.11 -5.62
N THR A 41 11.36 12.22 -4.88
CA THR A 41 12.38 12.54 -3.86
C THR A 41 12.28 11.57 -2.67
N ILE A 42 11.06 11.25 -2.24
CA ILE A 42 10.83 10.28 -1.15
C ILE A 42 11.32 8.89 -1.56
N VAL A 43 10.97 8.44 -2.77
CA VAL A 43 11.41 7.13 -3.28
C VAL A 43 12.93 7.08 -3.44
N TYR A 44 13.56 8.14 -3.94
CA TYR A 44 15.01 8.21 -4.04
C TYR A 44 15.70 8.16 -2.67
N ALA A 45 15.20 8.92 -1.68
CA ALA A 45 15.75 8.90 -0.32
C ALA A 45 15.58 7.53 0.34
N LEU A 46 14.43 6.88 0.17
CA LEU A 46 14.16 5.54 0.66
C LEU A 46 15.03 4.48 -0.05
N GLY A 47 15.27 4.63 -1.35
CA GLY A 47 16.19 3.76 -2.10
C GLY A 47 17.63 3.87 -1.62
N GLN A 48 18.08 5.07 -1.23
CA GLN A 48 19.39 5.25 -0.59
C GLN A 48 19.46 4.65 0.81
N ALA A 49 18.36 4.57 1.56
CA ALA A 49 18.36 3.93 2.88
C ALA A 49 18.59 2.41 2.80
N VAL A 50 18.30 1.80 1.64
CA VAL A 50 18.52 0.37 1.39
C VAL A 50 19.87 0.11 0.70
N SER A 51 20.57 1.17 0.25
CA SER A 51 21.86 1.02 -0.43
C SER A 51 22.96 0.60 0.55
N GLY A 52 23.70 -0.46 0.21
CA GLY A 52 24.78 -1.01 1.05
C GLY A 52 24.37 -2.14 2.02
N MET A 53 23.12 -2.58 2.01
CA MET A 53 22.69 -3.78 2.72
C MET A 53 23.04 -5.08 1.96
N PRO A 54 23.20 -6.23 2.66
CA PRO A 54 23.33 -7.53 2.00
C PRO A 54 22.09 -7.83 1.14
N PRO A 55 22.21 -8.56 0.01
CA PRO A 55 21.12 -8.73 -0.95
C PRO A 55 19.79 -9.25 -0.36
N ALA A 56 19.84 -10.20 0.57
CA ALA A 56 18.65 -10.72 1.25
C ALA A 56 17.96 -9.66 2.15
N LEU A 57 18.75 -8.80 2.78
CA LEU A 57 18.23 -7.71 3.61
C LEU A 57 17.74 -6.55 2.74
N SER A 58 18.38 -6.32 1.59
CA SER A 58 17.95 -5.37 0.57
C SER A 58 16.56 -5.71 0.04
N ALA A 59 16.26 -6.98 -0.24
CA ALA A 59 14.91 -7.41 -0.66
C ALA A 59 13.84 -7.07 0.40
N ILE A 60 14.15 -7.24 1.69
CA ILE A 60 13.26 -6.85 2.80
C ILE A 60 13.16 -5.32 2.89
N GLY A 61 14.27 -4.61 2.73
CA GLY A 61 14.29 -3.15 2.66
C GLY A 61 13.37 -2.64 1.55
N MET A 62 13.39 -3.27 0.38
CA MET A 62 12.50 -2.95 -0.73
C MET A 62 11.03 -3.17 -0.37
N LEU A 63 10.68 -4.24 0.34
CA LEU A 63 9.32 -4.47 0.87
C LEU A 63 8.90 -3.34 1.83
N VAL A 64 9.77 -2.95 2.75
CA VAL A 64 9.50 -1.87 3.72
C VAL A 64 9.26 -0.55 2.99
N VAL A 65 10.12 -0.21 2.02
CA VAL A 65 9.96 1.01 1.20
C VAL A 65 8.62 1.00 0.47
N GLN A 66 8.24 -0.12 -0.14
CA GLN A 66 6.96 -0.24 -0.84
C GLN A 66 5.76 -0.15 0.11
N THR A 67 5.87 -0.74 1.30
CA THR A 67 4.86 -0.66 2.37
C THR A 67 4.66 0.79 2.83
N LEU A 68 5.75 1.52 3.08
CA LEU A 68 5.70 2.93 3.49
C LEU A 68 5.16 3.83 2.38
N PHE A 69 5.57 3.60 1.14
CA PHE A 69 5.10 4.38 0.00
C PHE A 69 3.61 4.12 -0.29
N ASN A 70 3.13 2.89 -0.08
CA ASN A 70 1.73 2.54 -0.25
C ASN A 70 0.79 3.34 0.67
N PHE A 71 1.27 3.76 1.84
CA PHE A 71 0.51 4.67 2.70
C PHE A 71 0.18 5.99 1.99
N LEU A 72 1.14 6.53 1.22
CA LEU A 72 1.00 7.76 0.46
C LEU A 72 0.18 7.54 -0.80
N VAL A 73 0.46 6.47 -1.55
CA VAL A 73 -0.21 6.16 -2.82
C VAL A 73 -0.78 4.74 -2.77
N PRO A 74 -1.97 4.55 -2.18
CA PRO A 74 -2.65 3.25 -2.14
C PRO A 74 -3.32 2.98 -3.48
N SER A 75 -2.52 2.66 -4.47
CA SER A 75 -2.92 2.29 -5.82
C SER A 75 -1.82 1.47 -6.45
N GLY A 76 -2.05 0.17 -6.69
CA GLY A 76 -1.02 -0.70 -7.24
C GLY A 76 -0.46 -0.21 -8.58
N SER A 77 -1.31 0.26 -9.50
CA SER A 77 -0.83 0.78 -10.80
C SER A 77 -0.09 2.12 -10.66
N GLY A 78 -0.62 3.06 -9.87
CA GLY A 78 0.03 4.36 -9.65
C GLY A 78 1.36 4.22 -8.91
N GLN A 79 1.40 3.38 -7.88
CA GLN A 79 2.60 3.06 -7.15
C GLN A 79 3.64 2.37 -8.02
N ALA A 80 3.25 1.43 -8.88
CA ALA A 80 4.19 0.76 -9.78
C ALA A 80 4.82 1.75 -10.79
N VAL A 81 4.04 2.68 -11.33
CA VAL A 81 4.52 3.70 -12.29
C VAL A 81 5.58 4.60 -11.65
N VAL A 82 5.40 4.99 -10.39
CA VAL A 82 6.34 5.89 -9.69
C VAL A 82 7.55 5.12 -9.14
N THR A 83 7.34 3.96 -8.54
CA THR A 83 8.39 3.26 -7.78
C THR A 83 9.26 2.35 -8.64
N MET A 84 8.70 1.64 -9.63
CA MET A 84 9.45 0.63 -10.39
C MET A 84 10.61 1.19 -11.23
N PRO A 85 10.50 2.37 -11.86
CA PRO A 85 11.64 2.96 -12.58
C PRO A 85 12.87 3.21 -11.71
N ILE A 86 12.69 3.39 -10.40
CA ILE A 86 13.77 3.58 -9.42
C ILE A 86 14.16 2.23 -8.80
N MET A 87 13.19 1.38 -8.49
CA MET A 87 13.42 0.10 -7.82
C MET A 87 14.08 -0.94 -8.73
N ALA A 88 13.79 -0.93 -10.03
CA ALA A 88 14.43 -1.84 -10.98
C ALA A 88 15.96 -1.65 -11.07
N PRO A 89 16.50 -0.43 -11.32
CA PRO A 89 17.94 -0.23 -11.32
C PRO A 89 18.56 -0.39 -9.93
N LEU A 90 17.82 -0.08 -8.84
CA LEU A 90 18.28 -0.35 -7.48
C LEU A 90 18.41 -1.86 -7.20
N ALA A 91 17.46 -2.67 -7.69
CA ALA A 91 17.53 -4.13 -7.59
C ALA A 91 18.80 -4.66 -8.25
N ASP A 92 19.06 -4.22 -9.49
CA ASP A 92 20.25 -4.62 -10.26
C ASP A 92 21.55 -4.24 -9.53
N LEU A 93 21.61 -3.07 -8.89
CA LEU A 93 22.78 -2.62 -8.11
C LEU A 93 23.00 -3.39 -6.82
N LEU A 94 21.93 -3.88 -6.19
CA LEU A 94 21.97 -4.61 -4.93
C LEU A 94 22.01 -6.14 -5.12
N GLU A 95 22.21 -6.60 -6.35
CA GLU A 95 22.19 -8.02 -6.74
C GLU A 95 20.88 -8.72 -6.35
N VAL A 96 19.77 -7.98 -6.35
CA VAL A 96 18.41 -8.50 -6.16
C VAL A 96 17.77 -8.65 -7.54
N THR A 97 17.12 -9.77 -7.79
CA THR A 97 16.46 -9.97 -9.08
C THR A 97 15.26 -9.02 -9.22
N ARG A 98 15.00 -8.57 -10.44
CA ARG A 98 13.84 -7.71 -10.72
C ARG A 98 12.52 -8.37 -10.35
N GLN A 99 12.39 -9.70 -10.47
CA GLN A 99 11.19 -10.43 -10.01
C GLN A 99 11.02 -10.35 -8.50
N THR A 100 12.12 -10.46 -7.73
CA THR A 100 12.08 -10.29 -6.28
C THR A 100 11.68 -8.87 -5.91
N ALA A 101 12.13 -7.85 -6.65
CA ALA A 101 11.68 -6.47 -6.46
C ALA A 101 10.18 -6.29 -6.79
N VAL A 102 9.67 -6.95 -7.85
CA VAL A 102 8.25 -6.94 -8.19
C VAL A 102 7.41 -7.69 -7.14
N LEU A 103 7.94 -8.77 -6.58
CA LEU A 103 7.29 -9.50 -5.49
C LEU A 103 7.27 -8.66 -4.21
N ALA A 104 8.35 -7.95 -3.89
CA ALA A 104 8.41 -7.04 -2.75
C ALA A 104 7.37 -5.92 -2.87
N PHE A 105 7.16 -5.41 -4.09
CA PHE A 105 6.06 -4.49 -4.38
C PHE A 105 4.68 -5.12 -4.14
N GLN A 106 4.40 -6.28 -4.75
CA GLN A 106 3.08 -6.92 -4.63
C GLN A 106 2.72 -7.27 -3.17
N LEU A 107 3.70 -7.80 -2.43
CA LEU A 107 3.55 -8.14 -1.02
C LEU A 107 3.50 -6.90 -0.11
N GLY A 108 4.07 -5.79 -0.56
CA GLY A 108 4.03 -4.50 0.14
C GLY A 108 2.76 -3.69 -0.12
N ASP A 109 2.10 -3.87 -1.27
CA ASP A 109 0.85 -3.17 -1.66
C ASP A 109 -0.41 -3.91 -1.20
N GLY A 110 -0.48 -5.23 -1.37
CA GLY A 110 -1.70 -5.99 -1.13
C GLY A 110 -2.22 -5.90 0.33
N PRO A 111 -1.44 -6.35 1.33
CA PRO A 111 -1.87 -6.37 2.74
C PRO A 111 -2.10 -4.97 3.33
N THR A 112 -1.34 -3.96 2.92
CA THR A 112 -1.43 -2.59 3.43
C THR A 112 -2.69 -1.87 2.98
N ASN A 113 -3.24 -2.20 1.81
CA ASN A 113 -4.49 -1.62 1.32
C ASN A 113 -5.71 -1.95 2.22
N LEU A 114 -5.62 -2.99 3.07
CA LEU A 114 -6.61 -3.35 4.09
C LEU A 114 -6.34 -2.71 5.47
N LEU A 115 -5.22 -2.00 5.60
CA LEU A 115 -4.76 -1.38 6.84
C LEU A 115 -4.90 0.15 6.75
N TYR A 116 -4.45 0.75 5.66
CA TYR A 116 -4.31 2.20 5.56
C TYR A 116 -5.62 2.92 5.27
N PRO A 117 -5.90 4.03 5.97
CA PRO A 117 -7.12 4.81 5.79
C PRO A 117 -7.12 5.61 4.48
N THR A 118 -5.97 5.67 3.80
CA THR A 118 -5.83 6.30 2.48
C THR A 118 -6.40 5.41 1.35
N SER A 119 -6.65 4.12 1.62
CA SER A 119 -7.28 3.18 0.69
C SER A 119 -8.79 3.44 0.58
N GLY A 120 -9.17 4.18 -0.46
CA GLY A 120 -10.56 4.64 -0.63
C GLY A 120 -11.58 3.52 -0.80
N TYR A 121 -11.24 2.45 -1.52
CA TYR A 121 -12.15 1.32 -1.72
C TYR A 121 -12.40 0.57 -0.40
N PHE A 122 -11.36 0.41 0.41
CA PHE A 122 -11.45 -0.31 1.68
C PHE A 122 -12.23 0.51 2.71
N MET A 123 -11.99 1.82 2.76
CA MET A 123 -12.77 2.72 3.61
C MET A 123 -14.26 2.78 3.21
N ALA A 124 -14.58 2.71 1.92
CA ALA A 124 -15.96 2.58 1.46
C ALA A 124 -16.60 1.25 1.93
N ALA A 125 -15.85 0.14 1.88
CA ALA A 125 -16.32 -1.15 2.38
C ALA A 125 -16.58 -1.12 3.89
N LEU A 126 -15.71 -0.48 4.68
CA LEU A 126 -15.90 -0.29 6.11
C LEU A 126 -17.13 0.57 6.43
N ALA A 127 -17.37 1.64 5.66
CA ALA A 127 -18.54 2.49 5.83
C ALA A 127 -19.85 1.72 5.57
N ILE A 128 -19.90 0.93 4.49
CA ILE A 128 -21.06 0.06 4.18
C ILE A 128 -21.25 -1.01 5.27
N GLY A 129 -20.15 -1.56 5.79
CA GLY A 129 -20.19 -2.55 6.88
C GLY A 129 -20.51 -1.97 8.27
N GLY A 130 -20.60 -0.65 8.41
CA GLY A 130 -20.80 0.01 9.71
C GLY A 130 -19.64 -0.21 10.69
N VAL A 131 -18.43 -0.49 10.19
CA VAL A 131 -17.25 -0.78 11.01
C VAL A 131 -16.35 0.45 11.05
N ARG A 132 -16.09 0.96 12.26
CA ARG A 132 -15.09 2.02 12.45
C ARG A 132 -13.68 1.53 12.10
N TRP A 133 -12.93 2.32 11.35
CA TRP A 133 -11.55 2.00 10.95
C TRP A 133 -10.65 1.68 12.14
N GLU A 134 -10.74 2.42 13.26
CA GLU A 134 -9.87 2.16 14.42
C GLU A 134 -10.12 0.77 15.05
N ARG A 135 -11.37 0.30 14.98
CA ARG A 135 -11.75 -1.04 15.45
C ARG A 135 -11.25 -2.11 14.49
N TRP A 136 -11.37 -1.87 13.20
CA TRP A 136 -10.86 -2.77 12.17
C TRP A 136 -9.35 -2.96 12.27
N VAL A 137 -8.59 -1.86 12.38
CA VAL A 137 -7.13 -1.92 12.46
C VAL A 137 -6.69 -2.76 13.66
N LYS A 138 -7.30 -2.59 14.85
CA LYS A 138 -6.97 -3.41 16.02
C LYS A 138 -7.19 -4.91 15.80
N PHE A 139 -8.21 -5.25 15.01
CA PHE A 139 -8.51 -6.64 14.64
C PHE A 139 -7.55 -7.18 13.57
N TYR A 140 -7.28 -6.39 12.52
CA TYR A 140 -6.49 -6.81 11.36
C TYR A 140 -4.98 -6.74 11.61
N PHE A 141 -4.50 -5.84 12.46
CA PHE A 141 -3.08 -5.64 12.72
C PHE A 141 -2.29 -6.91 13.09
N PRO A 142 -2.75 -7.80 14.00
CA PRO A 142 -2.03 -9.04 14.26
C PRO A 142 -1.93 -9.95 13.01
N LEU A 143 -2.96 -9.96 12.17
CA LEU A 143 -2.94 -10.69 10.91
C LEU A 143 -1.98 -10.04 9.89
N PHE A 144 -1.95 -8.71 9.83
CA PHE A 144 -0.99 -7.96 9.02
C PHE A 144 0.46 -8.31 9.38
N VAL A 145 0.79 -8.39 10.68
CA VAL A 145 2.14 -8.76 11.14
C VAL A 145 2.51 -10.18 10.68
N ILE A 146 1.57 -11.12 10.71
CA ILE A 146 1.79 -12.48 10.19
C ILE A 146 2.06 -12.44 8.68
N TRP A 147 1.22 -11.74 7.90
CA TRP A 147 1.42 -11.61 6.46
C TRP A 147 2.74 -10.92 6.11
N PHE A 148 3.13 -9.91 6.88
CA PHE A 148 4.41 -9.24 6.71
C PHE A 148 5.59 -10.18 6.98
N GLY A 149 5.52 -10.99 8.04
CA GLY A 149 6.51 -12.03 8.33
C GLY A 149 6.61 -13.08 7.21
N VAL A 150 5.47 -13.54 6.69
CA VAL A 150 5.41 -14.45 5.54
C VAL A 150 6.03 -13.80 4.31
N ALA A 151 5.72 -12.53 4.04
CA ALA A 151 6.30 -11.80 2.92
C ALA A 151 7.84 -11.73 3.00
N CYS A 152 8.38 -11.42 4.18
CA CYS A 152 9.83 -11.46 4.40
C CYS A 152 10.43 -12.84 4.12
N ALA A 153 9.79 -13.92 4.60
CA ALA A 153 10.27 -15.28 4.36
C ALA A 153 10.26 -15.64 2.86
N PHE A 154 9.21 -15.27 2.13
CA PHE A 154 9.12 -15.47 0.68
C PHE A 154 10.19 -14.69 -0.08
N LEU A 155 10.49 -13.46 0.32
CA LEU A 155 11.53 -12.64 -0.33
C LEU A 155 12.94 -13.18 -0.07
N ILE A 156 13.23 -13.63 1.15
CA ILE A 156 14.50 -14.30 1.45
C ILE A 156 14.62 -15.58 0.60
N PHE A 157 13.56 -16.38 0.54
CA PHE A 157 13.54 -17.61 -0.27
C PHE A 157 13.80 -17.30 -1.75
N ALA A 158 13.05 -16.35 -2.32
CA ALA A 158 13.21 -15.90 -3.69
C ALA A 158 14.66 -15.47 -3.98
N GLN A 159 15.26 -14.69 -3.09
CA GLN A 159 16.63 -14.22 -3.23
C GLN A 159 17.65 -15.36 -3.17
N VAL A 160 17.51 -16.30 -2.22
CA VAL A 160 18.43 -17.44 -2.08
C VAL A 160 18.34 -18.39 -3.26
N THR A 161 17.15 -18.58 -3.82
CA THR A 161 16.94 -19.42 -5.02
C THR A 161 17.34 -18.75 -6.33
N GLY A 162 17.68 -17.45 -6.32
CA GLY A 162 18.01 -16.70 -7.53
C GLY A 162 16.83 -16.55 -8.50
N TRP A 163 15.61 -16.40 -7.98
CA TRP A 163 14.39 -16.37 -8.80
C TRP A 163 14.39 -15.18 -9.77
N SER A 164 14.44 -15.44 -11.08
CA SER A 164 14.53 -14.44 -12.16
C SER A 164 13.48 -14.61 -13.24
#